data_AF-A0A848V159-F1
#
_entry.id   AF-A0A848V159-F1
#
_cell.length_a   1.000
_cell.length_b   1.000
_cell.length_c   1.000
_cell.angle_alpha   90.00
_cell.angle_beta   90.00
_cell.angle_gamma   90.00
#
_symmetry.space_group_name_H-M   'P 1'
#
loop_
_entity.id
_entity.type
_entity.pdbx_description
1 polymer ?
#
loop_
_entity_poly.entity_id
_entity_poly.type
_entity_poly.pdbx_seq_one_letter_code
_entity_poly.pdbx_strand_id
1 'polypeptide(L)'
;MLFTTIFAFSVFFLILGLAGAIHTELPRKVRNMTFVYFFFSLPAHLLAMQLLIINIAILVTALTILDHSPWLIGISAVNIFLFGLNLRRSYQGTKVLDQILPGEDYNSFAHFIKGALRPIKMPKTAVKRTNNVAYGDAGKKNLLDIYVPASPPQEPMPVLIHIHGGAWVIGHKDQQGKPLIHHMVQKGWVAVDINYRLGPKNRFPIMIEDVLRAIAWVKANIADYGGDPNFVALTGGSAGGHLTALASLVSNNAEFKPGFEQADCTVDAAVPVYGVYDFLDRTGEMKSGQAEVEAFLTKLAMPGPRETHKDFWNKMTPLGNIHADAPAMFVMHGRHDALAAFKGAEIFVEALRDVSKNEVLFVQITSGQHAYDAVNAPPTPAHVRAIERFLNKIRAEKLGQASTD
;
A
#
# COMPACT_ATOMS: atom_id res chain seq x y z
N MET A 1 -0.03 43.24 3.13
CA MET A 1 0.70 42.00 3.46
C MET A 1 -0.25 40.82 3.67
N LEU A 2 -1.21 40.89 4.61
CA LEU A 2 -2.17 39.79 4.87
C LEU A 2 -2.95 39.31 3.63
N PHE A 3 -3.53 40.23 2.85
CA PHE A 3 -4.24 39.90 1.62
C PHE A 3 -3.38 39.12 0.62
N THR A 4 -2.18 39.62 0.32
CA THR A 4 -1.25 39.01 -0.63
C THR A 4 -0.87 37.58 -0.22
N THR A 5 -0.62 37.36 1.07
CA THR A 5 -0.31 36.05 1.61
C THR A 5 -1.50 35.09 1.47
N ILE A 6 -2.71 35.50 1.87
CA ILE A 6 -3.92 34.68 1.74
C ILE A 6 -4.20 34.35 0.27
N PHE A 7 -4.07 35.32 -0.62
CA PHE A 7 -4.26 35.12 -2.06
C PHE A 7 -3.28 34.10 -2.64
N ALA A 8 -1.99 34.20 -2.28
CA ALA A 8 -0.99 33.23 -2.70
C ALA A 8 -1.32 31.80 -2.22
N PHE A 9 -1.76 31.63 -0.96
CA PHE A 9 -2.21 30.34 -0.45
C PHE A 9 -3.47 29.82 -1.17
N SER A 10 -4.45 30.68 -1.44
CA SER A 10 -5.67 30.30 -2.18
C SER A 10 -5.35 29.80 -3.59
N VAL A 11 -4.41 30.45 -4.29
CA VAL A 11 -3.93 30.01 -5.61
C VAL A 11 -3.18 28.67 -5.51
N PHE A 12 -2.33 28.51 -4.49
CA PHE A 12 -1.65 27.23 -4.25
C PHE A 12 -2.64 26.09 -3.97
N PHE A 13 -3.68 26.34 -3.17
CA PHE A 13 -4.76 25.37 -2.92
C PHE A 13 -5.57 25.08 -4.17
N LEU A 14 -5.74 26.04 -5.07
CA LEU A 14 -6.38 25.81 -6.37
C LEU A 14 -5.57 24.85 -7.24
N ILE A 15 -4.24 25.00 -7.27
CA ILE A 15 -3.35 24.06 -7.98
C ILE A 15 -3.49 22.64 -7.40
N LEU A 16 -3.50 22.50 -6.07
CA LEU A 16 -3.73 21.20 -5.40
C LEU A 16 -5.11 20.64 -5.74
N GLY A 17 -6.17 21.44 -5.61
CA GLY A 17 -7.55 21.04 -5.86
C GLY A 17 -7.75 20.57 -7.30
N LEU A 18 -7.20 21.30 -8.26
CA LEU A 18 -7.22 20.92 -9.68
C LEU A 18 -6.44 19.63 -9.90
N ALA A 19 -5.23 19.51 -9.35
CA ALA A 19 -4.44 18.28 -9.47
C ALA A 19 -5.17 17.06 -8.87
N GLY A 20 -5.88 17.20 -7.75
CA GLY A 20 -6.70 16.13 -7.21
C GLY A 20 -7.95 15.83 -8.05
N ALA A 21 -8.61 16.85 -8.60
CA ALA A 21 -9.84 16.66 -9.36
C ALA A 21 -9.60 16.06 -10.76
N ILE A 22 -8.44 16.36 -11.36
CA ILE A 22 -7.99 15.84 -12.66
C ILE A 22 -7.66 14.35 -12.48
N HIS A 23 -8.55 13.49 -12.96
CA HIS A 23 -8.35 12.04 -13.02
C HIS A 23 -7.97 11.60 -14.44
N THR A 24 -6.99 12.27 -15.05
CA THR A 24 -6.63 11.99 -16.45
C THR A 24 -5.58 10.89 -16.53
N GLU A 25 -5.77 9.97 -17.48
CA GLU A 25 -4.64 9.29 -18.11
C GLU A 25 -3.81 10.39 -18.79
N LEU A 26 -2.79 10.94 -18.09
CA LEU A 26 -1.97 12.01 -18.64
C LEU A 26 -1.34 11.52 -19.96
N PRO A 27 -1.46 12.28 -21.07
CA PRO A 27 -0.89 11.87 -22.35
C PRO A 27 0.62 11.58 -22.24
N ARG A 28 1.12 10.59 -22.99
CA ARG A 28 2.54 10.15 -23.00
C ARG A 28 3.58 11.29 -23.08
N LYS A 29 3.24 12.45 -23.65
CA LYS A 29 4.13 13.61 -23.80
C LYS A 29 4.31 14.45 -22.52
N VAL A 30 3.50 14.24 -21.49
CA VAL A 30 3.52 15.01 -20.22
C VAL A 30 4.26 14.24 -19.10
N ARG A 31 5.09 13.25 -19.49
CA ARG A 31 5.72 12.20 -18.67
C ARG A 31 6.58 12.70 -17.50
N ASN A 32 7.25 13.84 -17.65
CA ASN A 32 8.04 14.46 -16.57
C ASN A 32 7.17 15.07 -15.47
N MET A 33 5.87 15.25 -15.72
CA MET A 33 4.93 15.72 -14.71
C MET A 33 4.33 14.58 -13.90
N THR A 34 4.55 13.29 -14.18
CA THR A 34 3.90 12.22 -13.38
C THR A 34 4.28 12.28 -11.91
N PHE A 35 5.57 12.42 -11.61
CA PHE A 35 6.06 12.62 -10.25
C PHE A 35 5.51 13.93 -9.69
N VAL A 36 5.64 15.04 -10.42
CA VAL A 36 5.13 16.36 -10.02
C VAL A 36 3.63 16.32 -9.68
N TYR A 37 2.82 15.74 -10.57
CA TYR A 37 1.39 15.52 -10.42
C TYR A 37 1.08 14.68 -9.19
N PHE A 38 1.84 13.59 -8.94
CA PHE A 38 1.70 12.83 -7.71
C PHE A 38 1.95 13.71 -6.46
N PHE A 39 2.99 14.55 -6.44
CA PHE A 39 3.25 15.46 -5.31
C PHE A 39 2.13 16.47 -5.05
N PHE A 40 1.46 16.97 -6.10
CA PHE A 40 0.35 17.91 -5.94
C PHE A 40 -1.00 17.21 -5.69
N SER A 41 -1.25 16.05 -6.30
CA SER A 41 -2.53 15.33 -6.18
C SER A 41 -2.65 14.56 -4.86
N LEU A 42 -1.57 13.98 -4.32
CA LEU A 42 -1.64 13.18 -3.11
C LEU A 42 -2.14 13.99 -1.89
N PRO A 43 -1.60 15.18 -1.56
CA PRO A 43 -2.13 15.98 -0.45
C PRO A 43 -3.58 16.39 -0.68
N ALA A 44 -3.97 16.66 -1.93
CA ALA A 44 -5.34 17.03 -2.27
C ALA A 44 -6.36 15.90 -2.01
N HIS A 45 -5.90 14.65 -1.96
CA HIS A 45 -6.70 13.48 -1.58
C HIS A 45 -6.62 13.20 -0.08
N LEU A 46 -5.40 13.11 0.48
CA LEU A 46 -5.19 12.75 1.88
C LEU A 46 -5.70 13.81 2.86
N LEU A 47 -5.63 15.09 2.47
CA LEU A 47 -5.96 16.24 3.31
C LEU A 47 -7.19 17.01 2.82
N ALA A 48 -8.03 16.38 1.98
CA ALA A 48 -9.18 17.04 1.37
C ALA A 48 -10.11 17.72 2.41
N MET A 49 -10.29 17.11 3.58
CA MET A 49 -11.10 17.69 4.67
C MET A 49 -10.44 18.93 5.29
N GLN A 50 -9.14 18.87 5.57
CA GLN A 50 -8.40 20.00 6.11
C GLN A 50 -8.40 21.17 5.13
N LEU A 51 -8.15 20.88 3.85
CA LEU A 51 -8.13 21.88 2.79
C LEU A 51 -9.53 22.48 2.56
N LEU A 52 -10.60 21.69 2.67
CA LEU A 52 -11.98 22.19 2.65
C LEU A 52 -12.24 23.17 3.80
N ILE A 53 -11.91 22.79 5.04
CA ILE A 53 -12.11 23.63 6.24
C ILE A 53 -11.33 24.94 6.12
N ILE A 54 -10.07 24.87 5.67
CA ILE A 54 -9.23 26.06 5.46
C ILE A 54 -9.86 27.00 4.43
N ASN A 55 -10.37 26.47 3.30
CA ASN A 55 -10.97 27.32 2.27
C ASN A 55 -12.33 27.90 2.68
N ILE A 56 -13.10 27.21 3.53
CA ILE A 56 -14.29 27.80 4.16
C ILE A 56 -13.90 28.98 5.06
N ALA A 57 -12.84 28.82 5.88
CA ALA A 57 -12.35 29.92 6.72
C ALA A 57 -11.83 31.12 5.91
N ILE A 58 -11.12 30.86 4.79
CA ILE A 58 -10.68 31.91 3.87
C ILE A 58 -11.89 32.63 3.25
N LEU A 59 -12.92 31.89 2.82
CA LEU A 59 -14.15 32.47 2.27
C LEU A 59 -14.83 33.40 3.29
N VAL A 60 -14.99 32.95 4.54
CA VAL A 60 -15.55 33.78 5.62
C VAL A 60 -14.71 35.03 5.85
N THR A 61 -13.38 34.89 5.88
CA THR A 61 -12.44 36.02 6.03
C THR A 61 -12.58 37.02 4.88
N ALA A 62 -12.72 36.52 3.64
CA ALA A 62 -12.92 37.36 2.46
C ALA A 62 -14.24 38.15 2.53
N LEU A 63 -15.30 37.52 3.03
CA LEU A 63 -16.64 38.13 3.17
C LEU A 63 -16.76 39.09 4.35
N THR A 64 -15.90 39.01 5.37
CA THR A 64 -16.09 39.75 6.63
C THR A 64 -14.97 40.73 6.97
N ILE A 65 -13.73 40.40 6.59
CA ILE A 65 -12.52 41.14 7.02
C ILE A 65 -11.84 41.82 5.82
N LEU A 66 -11.86 41.21 4.64
CA LEU A 66 -11.12 41.68 3.47
C LEU A 66 -12.03 42.37 2.43
N ASP A 67 -12.96 43.18 2.92
CA ASP A 67 -13.80 44.08 2.11
C ASP A 67 -14.45 43.40 0.89
N HIS A 68 -15.01 42.19 1.12
CA HIS A 68 -15.70 41.42 0.09
C HIS A 68 -14.88 41.14 -1.17
N SER A 69 -13.57 40.91 -1.04
CA SER A 69 -12.69 40.68 -2.19
C SER A 69 -13.23 39.62 -3.17
N PRO A 70 -13.66 39.99 -4.39
CA PRO A 70 -14.34 39.07 -5.30
C PRO A 70 -13.44 37.93 -5.77
N TRP A 71 -12.13 38.19 -5.88
CA TRP A 71 -11.14 37.19 -6.27
C TRP A 71 -10.98 36.09 -5.22
N LEU A 72 -10.85 36.46 -3.94
CA LEU A 72 -10.73 35.48 -2.86
C LEU A 72 -12.02 34.68 -2.69
N ILE A 73 -13.17 35.33 -2.83
CA ILE A 73 -14.48 34.65 -2.82
C ILE A 73 -14.54 33.62 -3.95
N GLY A 74 -14.20 34.02 -5.19
CA GLY A 74 -14.22 33.14 -6.36
C GLY A 74 -13.28 31.93 -6.22
N ILE A 75 -12.01 32.16 -5.88
CA ILE A 75 -11.03 31.08 -5.73
C ILE A 75 -11.42 30.14 -4.58
N SER A 76 -11.87 30.69 -3.45
CA SER A 76 -12.27 29.86 -2.30
C SER A 76 -13.51 29.01 -2.60
N ALA A 77 -14.48 29.55 -3.33
CA ALA A 77 -15.66 28.79 -3.77
C ALA A 77 -15.28 27.62 -4.69
N VAL A 78 -14.36 27.85 -5.64
CA VAL A 78 -13.83 26.79 -6.52
C VAL A 78 -13.08 25.74 -5.70
N ASN A 79 -12.22 26.14 -4.77
CA ASN A 79 -11.49 25.21 -3.91
C ASN A 79 -12.42 24.36 -3.05
N ILE A 80 -13.44 24.98 -2.44
CA ILE A 80 -14.47 24.28 -1.66
C ILE A 80 -15.16 23.21 -2.51
N PHE A 81 -15.52 23.55 -3.76
CA PHE A 81 -16.11 22.59 -4.69
C PHE A 81 -15.16 21.43 -5.00
N LEU A 82 -13.89 21.72 -5.34
CA LEU A 82 -12.90 20.70 -5.72
C LEU A 82 -12.59 19.75 -4.55
N PHE A 83 -12.37 20.26 -3.34
CA PHE A 83 -12.12 19.41 -2.17
C PHE A 83 -13.37 18.67 -1.70
N GLY A 84 -14.55 19.26 -1.83
CA GLY A 84 -15.83 18.58 -1.61
C GLY A 84 -16.04 17.40 -2.57
N LEU A 85 -15.66 17.57 -3.85
CA LEU A 85 -15.68 16.49 -4.84
C LEU A 85 -14.71 15.36 -4.47
N ASN A 86 -13.49 15.68 -4.06
CA ASN A 86 -12.51 14.69 -3.60
C ASN A 86 -13.02 13.89 -2.40
N LEU A 87 -13.61 14.57 -1.39
CA LEU A 87 -14.20 13.88 -0.23
C LEU A 87 -15.35 12.97 -0.60
N ARG A 88 -16.26 13.43 -1.47
CA ARG A 88 -17.37 12.61 -1.96
C ARG A 88 -16.85 11.34 -2.65
N ARG A 89 -15.82 11.49 -3.49
CA ARG A 89 -15.19 10.37 -4.19
C ARG A 89 -14.52 9.39 -3.20
N SER A 90 -13.77 9.88 -2.22
CA SER A 90 -13.19 9.03 -1.17
C SER A 90 -14.24 8.28 -0.35
N TYR A 91 -15.37 8.92 -0.04
CA TYR A 91 -16.49 8.26 0.65
C TYR A 91 -17.16 7.19 -0.21
N GLN A 92 -17.26 7.40 -1.53
CA GLN A 92 -17.74 6.36 -2.44
C GLN A 92 -16.75 5.18 -2.48
N GLY A 93 -15.44 5.45 -2.49
CA GLY A 93 -14.40 4.42 -2.43
C GLY A 93 -14.48 3.55 -1.18
N THR A 94 -14.84 4.12 -0.02
CA THR A 94 -15.04 3.31 1.21
C THR A 94 -16.22 2.36 1.10
N LYS A 95 -17.28 2.71 0.37
CA LYS A 95 -18.45 1.84 0.18
C LYS A 95 -18.15 0.64 -0.71
N VAL A 96 -17.30 0.81 -1.73
CA VAL A 96 -16.87 -0.29 -2.60
C VAL A 96 -16.17 -1.39 -1.79
N LEU A 97 -15.34 -0.98 -0.82
CA LEU A 97 -14.63 -1.91 0.05
C LEU A 97 -15.58 -2.76 0.92
N ASP A 98 -16.70 -2.19 1.39
CA ASP A 98 -17.67 -2.94 2.21
C ASP A 98 -18.47 -3.96 1.40
N GLN A 99 -18.78 -3.64 0.14
CA GLN A 99 -19.54 -4.53 -0.72
C GLN A 99 -18.80 -5.84 -1.01
N ILE A 100 -17.47 -5.81 -0.96
CA ILE A 100 -16.63 -6.91 -1.39
C ILE A 100 -16.37 -7.90 -0.24
N LEU A 101 -16.44 -7.43 1.01
CA LEU A 101 -16.37 -8.28 2.21
C LEU A 101 -17.43 -7.82 3.21
N PRO A 102 -18.68 -8.32 3.12
CA PRO A 102 -19.77 -7.90 4.00
C PRO A 102 -19.48 -8.27 5.46
N GLY A 103 -19.88 -7.40 6.38
CA GLY A 103 -19.72 -7.54 7.83
C GLY A 103 -20.41 -6.38 8.53
N GLU A 104 -20.33 -6.27 9.87
CA GLU A 104 -20.97 -5.16 10.61
C GLU A 104 -20.69 -3.80 9.94
N ASP A 105 -21.74 -3.01 9.75
CA ASP A 105 -21.73 -1.73 9.02
C ASP A 105 -21.06 -0.64 9.86
N TYR A 106 -19.72 -0.68 9.92
CA TYR A 106 -18.90 0.32 10.58
C TYR A 106 -18.64 1.56 9.69
N ASN A 107 -19.13 1.58 8.45
CA ASN A 107 -18.89 2.66 7.50
C ASN A 107 -20.01 3.71 7.53
N SER A 108 -20.37 4.11 8.74
CA SER A 108 -21.23 5.28 8.89
C SER A 108 -20.49 6.54 8.43
N PHE A 109 -21.25 7.48 7.87
CA PHE A 109 -20.74 8.80 7.50
C PHE A 109 -19.97 9.47 8.66
N ALA A 110 -20.37 9.21 9.91
CA ALA A 110 -19.68 9.71 11.10
C ALA A 110 -18.23 9.17 11.23
N HIS A 111 -18.00 7.88 10.97
CA HIS A 111 -16.65 7.30 11.00
C HIS A 111 -15.77 7.85 9.88
N PHE A 112 -16.34 8.03 8.69
CA PHE A 112 -15.66 8.70 7.58
C PHE A 112 -15.19 10.10 7.98
N ILE A 113 -16.09 10.94 8.52
CA ILE A 113 -15.76 12.30 8.96
C ILE A 113 -14.70 12.29 10.06
N LYS A 114 -14.80 11.39 11.04
CA LYS A 114 -13.82 11.28 12.14
C LYS A 114 -12.41 10.97 11.65
N GLY A 115 -12.25 10.03 10.70
CA GLY A 115 -10.98 9.73 10.06
C GLY A 115 -10.47 10.90 9.24
N ALA A 116 -11.35 11.48 8.40
CA ALA A 116 -11.04 12.63 7.56
C ALA A 116 -10.55 13.85 8.36
N LEU A 117 -11.09 14.08 9.57
CA LEU A 117 -10.67 15.18 10.45
C LEU A 117 -9.30 14.97 11.10
N ARG A 118 -8.82 13.73 11.24
CA ARG A 118 -7.61 13.39 12.02
C ARG A 118 -6.68 12.42 11.28
N PRO A 119 -6.23 12.75 10.04
CA PRO A 119 -5.50 11.81 9.18
C PRO A 119 -4.12 11.43 9.74
N ILE A 120 -3.48 12.30 10.51
CA ILE A 120 -2.14 12.06 11.07
C ILE A 120 -2.20 11.36 12.44
N LYS A 121 -3.33 11.47 13.16
CA LYS A 121 -3.42 10.96 14.53
C LYS A 121 -3.66 9.45 14.51
N MET A 122 -2.64 8.70 14.90
CA MET A 122 -2.82 7.29 15.24
C MET A 122 -3.53 7.16 16.58
N PRO A 123 -4.48 6.20 16.73
CA PRO A 123 -5.06 5.91 18.02
C PRO A 123 -3.98 5.48 19.01
N LYS A 124 -4.13 5.87 20.29
CA LYS A 124 -3.32 5.29 21.36
C LYS A 124 -3.70 3.82 21.45
N THR A 125 -2.82 2.94 21.02
CA THR A 125 -3.06 1.50 21.00
C THR A 125 -2.20 0.86 22.09
N ALA A 126 -2.78 -0.07 22.84
CA ALA A 126 -2.04 -0.85 23.82
C ALA A 126 -1.26 -1.95 23.08
N VAL A 127 -0.13 -1.55 22.47
CA VAL A 127 0.74 -2.41 21.67
C VAL A 127 2.13 -2.42 22.30
N LYS A 128 2.70 -3.61 22.45
CA LYS A 128 4.11 -3.81 22.81
C LYS A 128 4.90 -4.01 21.52
N ARG A 129 6.05 -3.35 21.42
CA ARG A 129 6.95 -3.42 20.26
C ARG A 129 8.31 -3.94 20.71
N THR A 130 8.75 -5.06 20.16
CA THR A 130 10.15 -5.51 20.24
C THR A 130 10.89 -4.98 19.03
N ASN A 131 11.91 -4.17 19.28
CA ASN A 131 12.63 -3.44 18.23
C ASN A 131 13.86 -4.20 17.74
N ASN A 132 14.15 -4.07 16.45
CA ASN A 132 15.45 -4.38 15.85
C ASN A 132 15.90 -5.82 16.08
N VAL A 133 14.97 -6.78 15.96
CA VAL A 133 15.31 -8.20 15.98
C VAL A 133 15.97 -8.54 14.64
N ALA A 134 17.14 -9.18 14.70
CA ALA A 134 17.87 -9.55 13.50
C ALA A 134 17.30 -10.85 12.90
N TYR A 135 17.07 -10.85 11.59
CA TYR A 135 16.68 -12.04 10.83
C TYR A 135 17.75 -12.50 9.82
N GLY A 136 18.86 -11.77 9.73
CA GLY A 136 19.97 -12.01 8.82
C GLY A 136 21.19 -11.16 9.15
N ASP A 137 22.23 -11.26 8.33
CA ASP A 137 23.56 -10.70 8.58
C ASP A 137 23.82 -9.33 7.95
N ALA A 138 22.87 -8.78 7.17
CA ALA A 138 23.02 -7.47 6.51
C ALA A 138 22.84 -6.25 7.44
N GLY A 139 23.17 -6.40 8.73
CA GLY A 139 23.06 -5.36 9.76
C GLY A 139 21.67 -4.73 9.80
N LYS A 140 21.59 -3.40 9.77
CA LYS A 140 20.31 -2.65 9.84
C LYS A 140 19.28 -3.04 8.77
N LYS A 141 19.72 -3.60 7.65
CA LYS A 141 18.85 -4.02 6.54
C LYS A 141 18.22 -5.38 6.74
N ASN A 142 18.73 -6.21 7.65
CA ASN A 142 18.06 -7.44 8.08
C ASN A 142 17.55 -7.35 9.53
N LEU A 143 16.91 -6.23 9.85
CA LEU A 143 16.21 -6.05 11.12
C LEU A 143 14.70 -6.00 10.88
N LEU A 144 13.94 -6.55 11.82
CA LEU A 144 12.49 -6.46 11.88
C LEU A 144 12.02 -5.95 13.25
N ASP A 145 10.80 -5.44 13.31
CA ASP A 145 10.11 -5.10 14.55
C ASP A 145 8.88 -5.97 14.71
N ILE A 146 8.63 -6.43 15.93
CA ILE A 146 7.50 -7.30 16.26
C ILE A 146 6.54 -6.53 17.14
N TYR A 147 5.28 -6.49 16.73
CA TYR A 147 4.21 -5.80 17.43
C TYR A 147 3.22 -6.84 17.93
N VAL A 148 2.93 -6.79 19.23
CA VAL A 148 1.99 -7.70 19.91
C VAL A 148 1.01 -6.90 20.77
N PRO A 149 -0.19 -7.43 21.05
CA PRO A 149 -1.13 -6.77 21.96
C PRO A 149 -0.48 -6.61 23.34
N ALA A 150 -0.79 -5.54 24.07
CA ALA A 150 -0.27 -5.35 25.44
C ALA A 150 -0.74 -6.48 26.39
N SER A 151 -1.96 -6.97 26.14
CA SER A 151 -2.57 -8.12 26.78
C SER A 151 -2.86 -9.18 25.71
N PRO A 152 -1.87 -10.00 25.33
CA PRO A 152 -2.07 -11.02 24.30
C PRO A 152 -3.04 -12.11 24.79
N PRO A 153 -3.80 -12.74 23.88
CA PRO A 153 -4.57 -13.93 24.21
C PRO A 153 -3.65 -15.11 24.60
N GLN A 154 -4.23 -16.15 25.19
CA GLN A 154 -3.48 -17.38 25.49
C GLN A 154 -3.19 -18.21 24.24
N GLU A 155 -4.06 -18.12 23.23
CA GLU A 155 -3.90 -18.85 21.97
C GLU A 155 -2.84 -18.21 21.06
N PRO A 156 -2.12 -19.02 20.26
CA PRO A 156 -1.23 -18.51 19.22
C PRO A 156 -1.95 -17.56 18.25
N MET A 157 -1.37 -16.39 18.04
CA MET A 157 -1.94 -15.33 17.22
C MET A 157 -1.46 -15.44 15.77
N PRO A 158 -2.34 -15.28 14.75
CA PRO A 158 -1.92 -15.27 13.36
C PRO A 158 -0.95 -14.12 13.08
N VAL A 159 -0.06 -14.32 12.10
CA VAL A 159 1.06 -13.42 11.83
C VAL A 159 0.85 -12.64 10.53
N LEU A 160 1.03 -11.32 10.60
CA LEU A 160 1.06 -10.43 9.43
C LEU A 160 2.46 -9.84 9.26
N ILE A 161 3.14 -10.17 8.17
CA ILE A 161 4.42 -9.55 7.79
C ILE A 161 4.15 -8.36 6.87
N HIS A 162 4.59 -7.18 7.27
CA HIS A 162 4.51 -5.95 6.49
C HIS A 162 5.85 -5.63 5.83
N ILE A 163 5.81 -5.36 4.52
CA ILE A 163 6.94 -5.00 3.68
C ILE A 163 6.78 -3.56 3.21
N HIS A 164 7.70 -2.69 3.60
CA HIS A 164 7.63 -1.28 3.23
C HIS A 164 7.86 -1.05 1.73
N GLY A 165 7.30 0.03 1.18
CA GLY A 165 7.57 0.53 -0.17
C GLY A 165 8.83 1.41 -0.23
N GLY A 166 8.90 2.29 -1.24
CA GLY A 166 10.04 3.20 -1.43
C GLY A 166 10.87 2.91 -2.70
N ALA A 167 10.20 2.45 -3.75
CA ALA A 167 10.80 2.22 -5.07
C ALA A 167 12.10 1.40 -5.02
N TRP A 168 12.19 0.44 -4.10
CA TRP A 168 13.32 -0.50 -3.92
C TRP A 168 14.68 0.15 -3.54
N VAL A 169 14.73 1.47 -3.38
CA VAL A 169 15.98 2.24 -3.20
C VAL A 169 15.99 3.08 -1.93
N ILE A 170 14.81 3.42 -1.41
CA ILE A 170 14.61 4.09 -0.13
C ILE A 170 13.59 3.31 0.68
N GLY A 171 13.50 3.61 1.98
CA GLY A 171 12.57 2.91 2.84
C GLY A 171 13.20 2.40 4.14
N HIS A 172 12.36 2.23 5.15
CA HIS A 172 12.62 1.38 6.30
C HIS A 172 11.29 0.96 6.96
N LYS A 173 11.34 -0.12 7.74
CA LYS A 173 10.35 -0.42 8.77
C LYS A 173 10.14 0.82 9.61
N ASP A 174 8.90 1.11 9.97
CA ASP A 174 8.44 2.36 10.60
C ASP A 174 7.96 3.51 9.70
N GLN A 175 7.99 3.37 8.37
CA GLN A 175 7.53 4.45 7.46
C GLN A 175 6.13 4.26 6.87
N GLN A 176 5.67 3.02 6.68
CA GLN A 176 4.41 2.70 6.00
C GLN A 176 3.61 1.65 6.78
N GLY A 177 2.33 1.51 6.44
CA GLY A 177 1.46 0.46 6.99
C GLY A 177 1.10 0.60 8.47
N LYS A 178 1.46 1.69 9.16
CA LYS A 178 1.20 1.83 10.61
C LYS A 178 -0.27 1.71 10.99
N PRO A 179 -1.23 2.34 10.29
CA PRO A 179 -2.65 2.13 10.58
C PRO A 179 -3.05 0.65 10.51
N LEU A 180 -2.56 -0.09 9.51
CA LEU A 180 -2.81 -1.52 9.35
C LEU A 180 -2.18 -2.33 10.49
N ILE A 181 -0.88 -2.15 10.73
CA ILE A 181 -0.12 -2.86 11.78
C ILE A 181 -0.82 -2.70 13.14
N HIS A 182 -1.11 -1.46 13.54
CA HIS A 182 -1.74 -1.21 14.83
C HIS A 182 -3.15 -1.80 14.92
N HIS A 183 -3.93 -1.71 13.84
CA HIS A 183 -5.26 -2.29 13.79
C HIS A 183 -5.23 -3.82 13.92
N MET A 184 -4.39 -4.49 13.15
CA MET A 184 -4.29 -5.95 13.17
C MET A 184 -3.84 -6.46 14.53
N VAL A 185 -2.88 -5.78 15.16
CA VAL A 185 -2.45 -6.12 16.52
C VAL A 185 -3.59 -5.93 17.54
N GLN A 186 -4.39 -4.87 17.42
CA GLN A 186 -5.58 -4.72 18.25
C GLN A 186 -6.64 -5.81 18.04
N LYS A 187 -6.59 -6.50 16.90
CA LYS A 187 -7.47 -7.61 16.52
C LYS A 187 -6.87 -8.98 16.84
N GLY A 188 -5.81 -9.02 17.66
CA GLY A 188 -5.21 -10.27 18.11
C GLY A 188 -4.26 -10.91 17.10
N TRP A 189 -3.62 -10.12 16.25
CA TRP A 189 -2.53 -10.56 15.37
C TRP A 189 -1.16 -10.20 15.94
N VAL A 190 -0.13 -10.96 15.58
CA VAL A 190 1.25 -10.49 15.63
C VAL A 190 1.56 -9.79 14.31
N ALA A 191 2.07 -8.57 14.35
CA ALA A 191 2.55 -7.89 13.15
C ALA A 191 4.08 -7.79 13.16
N VAL A 192 4.70 -8.07 12.01
CA VAL A 192 6.14 -8.06 11.82
C VAL A 192 6.49 -7.07 10.72
N ASP A 193 7.15 -5.96 11.05
CA ASP A 193 7.54 -4.90 10.10
C ASP A 193 9.02 -5.06 9.75
N ILE A 194 9.31 -5.45 8.50
CA ILE A 194 10.66 -5.86 8.09
C ILE A 194 11.40 -4.75 7.31
N ASN A 195 12.71 -4.63 7.53
CA ASN A 195 13.59 -4.02 6.54
C ASN A 195 13.96 -5.05 5.48
N TYR A 196 14.55 -4.58 4.38
CA TYR A 196 15.30 -5.37 3.40
C TYR A 196 16.40 -4.50 2.77
N ARG A 197 17.41 -5.12 2.15
CA ARG A 197 18.49 -4.38 1.47
C ARG A 197 17.94 -3.57 0.29
N LEU A 198 18.53 -2.40 0.04
CA LEU A 198 18.06 -1.45 -0.97
C LEU A 198 19.12 -1.12 -2.01
N GLY A 199 18.65 -0.76 -3.21
CA GLY A 199 19.46 -0.24 -4.29
C GLY A 199 19.93 1.20 -4.04
N PRO A 200 20.93 1.71 -4.79
CA PRO A 200 21.72 1.02 -5.80
C PRO A 200 22.81 0.11 -5.22
N LYS A 201 23.04 0.16 -3.90
CA LYS A 201 24.08 -0.64 -3.25
C LYS A 201 23.80 -2.14 -3.31
N ASN A 202 22.53 -2.53 -3.17
CA ASN A 202 22.10 -3.92 -3.22
C ASN A 202 20.97 -4.02 -4.25
N ARG A 203 21.24 -4.65 -5.40
CA ARG A 203 20.30 -4.80 -6.52
C ARG A 203 19.60 -6.15 -6.43
N PHE A 204 18.48 -6.31 -7.12
CA PHE A 204 17.84 -7.62 -7.29
C PHE A 204 18.87 -8.69 -7.71
N PRO A 205 18.76 -9.93 -7.21
CA PRO A 205 17.61 -10.50 -6.49
C PRO A 205 17.66 -10.34 -4.97
N ILE A 206 18.67 -9.65 -4.44
CA ILE A 206 18.96 -9.59 -3.00
C ILE A 206 17.77 -9.15 -2.10
N MET A 207 16.88 -8.33 -2.65
CA MET A 207 15.71 -7.80 -1.97
C MET A 207 14.67 -8.89 -1.74
N ILE A 208 14.46 -9.76 -2.74
CA ILE A 208 13.52 -10.88 -2.62
C ILE A 208 14.08 -11.96 -1.71
N GLU A 209 15.40 -12.20 -1.75
CA GLU A 209 16.08 -13.10 -0.82
C GLU A 209 15.90 -12.65 0.64
N ASP A 210 16.02 -11.34 0.90
CA ASP A 210 15.83 -10.78 2.24
C ASP A 210 14.39 -10.95 2.75
N VAL A 211 13.39 -10.81 1.88
CA VAL A 211 11.99 -11.04 2.23
C VAL A 211 11.75 -12.52 2.56
N LEU A 212 12.23 -13.43 1.72
CA LEU A 212 12.10 -14.88 1.96
C LEU A 212 12.83 -15.29 3.26
N ARG A 213 14.02 -14.74 3.51
CA ARG A 213 14.76 -14.96 4.77
C ARG A 213 13.99 -14.46 5.99
N ALA A 214 13.31 -13.32 5.88
CA ALA A 214 12.44 -12.82 6.95
C ALA A 214 11.23 -13.74 7.20
N ILE A 215 10.62 -14.29 6.14
CA ILE A 215 9.53 -15.28 6.27
C ILE A 215 10.03 -16.55 6.98
N ALA A 216 11.17 -17.09 6.53
CA ALA A 216 11.81 -18.25 7.17
C ALA A 216 12.10 -17.99 8.66
N TRP A 217 12.62 -16.80 8.99
CA TRP A 217 12.85 -16.41 10.37
C TRP A 217 11.55 -16.35 11.18
N VAL A 218 10.49 -15.75 10.63
CA VAL A 218 9.18 -15.69 11.28
C VAL A 218 8.66 -17.11 11.56
N LYS A 219 8.67 -18.01 10.57
CA LYS A 219 8.23 -19.39 10.77
C LYS A 219 9.02 -20.14 11.85
N ALA A 220 10.32 -19.87 11.96
CA ALA A 220 11.17 -20.52 12.95
C ALA A 220 11.11 -19.92 14.36
N ASN A 221 10.75 -18.64 14.53
CA ASN A 221 10.96 -17.91 15.79
C ASN A 221 9.72 -17.19 16.33
N ILE A 222 8.65 -17.01 15.55
CA ILE A 222 7.55 -16.13 15.96
C ILE A 222 6.73 -16.68 17.14
N ALA A 223 6.81 -17.99 17.39
CA ALA A 223 6.19 -18.64 18.54
C ALA A 223 6.68 -18.05 19.88
N ASP A 224 7.96 -17.65 19.97
CA ASP A 224 8.53 -17.00 21.17
C ASP A 224 7.91 -15.62 21.46
N TYR A 225 7.21 -15.06 20.46
CA TYR A 225 6.50 -13.79 20.55
C TYR A 225 4.97 -13.97 20.60
N GLY A 226 4.49 -15.21 20.76
CA GLY A 226 3.06 -15.56 20.80
C GLY A 226 2.40 -15.65 19.43
N GLY A 227 3.17 -15.66 18.34
CA GLY A 227 2.65 -15.85 16.99
C GLY A 227 2.48 -17.32 16.62
N ASP A 228 1.52 -17.62 15.76
CA ASP A 228 1.30 -18.91 15.14
C ASP A 228 2.10 -19.01 13.83
N PRO A 229 3.19 -19.80 13.77
CA PRO A 229 3.96 -19.96 12.53
C PRO A 229 3.18 -20.70 11.44
N ASN A 230 2.04 -21.33 11.77
CA ASN A 230 1.20 -22.06 10.82
C ASN A 230 0.14 -21.17 10.15
N PHE A 231 0.03 -19.90 10.54
CA PHE A 231 -0.76 -18.91 9.81
C PHE A 231 0.04 -17.62 9.60
N VAL A 232 0.63 -17.46 8.41
CA VAL A 232 1.46 -16.30 8.04
C VAL A 232 0.88 -15.63 6.80
N ALA A 233 0.58 -14.34 6.90
CA ALA A 233 0.14 -13.49 5.81
C ALA A 233 1.19 -12.42 5.46
N LEU A 234 1.29 -12.05 4.19
CA LEU A 234 2.14 -10.96 3.70
C LEU A 234 1.30 -9.74 3.28
N THR A 235 1.83 -8.55 3.49
CA THR A 235 1.28 -7.31 2.92
C THR A 235 2.37 -6.28 2.70
N GLY A 236 2.12 -5.33 1.81
CA GLY A 236 3.03 -4.24 1.54
C GLY A 236 2.50 -3.31 0.46
N GLY A 237 2.97 -2.06 0.49
CA GLY A 237 2.60 -1.03 -0.47
C GLY A 237 3.66 -0.79 -1.53
N SER A 238 3.27 -0.54 -2.78
CA SER A 238 4.17 -0.08 -3.85
C SER A 238 5.28 -1.10 -4.14
N ALA A 239 6.56 -0.74 -3.99
CA ALA A 239 7.68 -1.70 -4.04
C ALA A 239 7.52 -2.87 -3.04
N GLY A 240 6.94 -2.63 -1.87
CA GLY A 240 6.62 -3.68 -0.90
C GLY A 240 5.42 -4.54 -1.34
N GLY A 241 4.50 -3.98 -2.11
CA GLY A 241 3.39 -4.71 -2.75
C GLY A 241 3.89 -5.61 -3.89
N HIS A 242 4.86 -5.13 -4.67
CA HIS A 242 5.62 -5.96 -5.62
C HIS A 242 6.32 -7.12 -4.90
N LEU A 243 7.08 -6.85 -3.84
CA LEU A 243 7.78 -7.88 -3.07
C LEU A 243 6.83 -8.85 -2.38
N THR A 244 5.67 -8.37 -1.90
CA THR A 244 4.60 -9.21 -1.32
C THR A 244 4.10 -10.23 -2.34
N ALA A 245 3.70 -9.76 -3.52
CA ALA A 245 3.22 -10.63 -4.58
C ALA A 245 4.32 -11.59 -5.05
N LEU A 246 5.52 -11.08 -5.32
CA LEU A 246 6.64 -11.91 -5.78
C LEU A 246 7.00 -12.99 -4.75
N ALA A 247 7.21 -12.64 -3.48
CA ALA A 247 7.60 -13.58 -2.43
C ALA A 247 6.57 -14.71 -2.24
N SER A 248 5.28 -14.37 -2.29
CA SER A 248 4.20 -15.35 -2.19
C SER A 248 4.21 -16.38 -3.33
N LEU A 249 4.64 -15.97 -4.53
CA LEU A 249 4.68 -16.80 -5.75
C LEU A 249 6.00 -17.55 -5.95
N VAL A 250 7.06 -17.18 -5.24
CA VAL A 250 8.39 -17.80 -5.40
C VAL A 250 8.92 -18.44 -4.12
N SER A 251 8.07 -18.61 -3.11
CA SER A 251 8.40 -19.17 -1.79
C SER A 251 9.12 -20.53 -1.83
N ASN A 252 8.79 -21.36 -2.82
CA ASN A 252 9.38 -22.68 -3.01
C ASN A 252 10.62 -22.68 -3.94
N ASN A 253 10.99 -21.54 -4.52
CA ASN A 253 12.09 -21.47 -5.45
C ASN A 253 13.44 -21.33 -4.70
N ALA A 254 14.25 -22.39 -4.74
CA ALA A 254 15.58 -22.42 -4.11
C ALA A 254 16.55 -21.36 -4.67
N GLU A 255 16.37 -20.90 -5.92
CA GLU A 255 17.21 -19.86 -6.53
C GLU A 255 17.18 -18.56 -5.73
N PHE A 256 16.08 -18.25 -5.05
CA PHE A 256 15.94 -17.04 -4.22
C PHE A 256 16.23 -17.27 -2.73
N LYS A 257 16.73 -18.45 -2.37
CA LYS A 257 17.04 -18.83 -0.98
C LYS A 257 18.50 -19.24 -0.77
N PRO A 258 19.49 -18.49 -1.31
CA PRO A 258 20.89 -18.89 -1.19
C PRO A 258 21.31 -18.97 0.28
N GLY A 259 21.77 -20.16 0.70
CA GLY A 259 22.20 -20.48 2.07
C GLY A 259 21.07 -20.84 3.04
N PHE A 260 19.82 -20.92 2.58
CA PHE A 260 18.67 -21.35 3.36
C PHE A 260 17.62 -22.06 2.49
N GLU A 261 18.09 -22.82 1.49
CA GLU A 261 17.27 -23.40 0.43
C GLU A 261 16.16 -24.32 0.94
N GLN A 262 16.42 -25.01 2.06
CA GLN A 262 15.49 -25.94 2.71
C GLN A 262 14.47 -25.25 3.63
N ALA A 263 14.61 -23.95 3.88
CA ALA A 263 13.68 -23.24 4.74
C ALA A 263 12.30 -23.12 4.08
N ASP A 264 11.26 -23.38 4.88
CA ASP A 264 9.88 -23.13 4.49
C ASP A 264 9.63 -21.61 4.47
N CYS A 265 9.30 -21.10 3.29
CA CYS A 265 8.95 -19.69 3.06
C CYS A 265 7.52 -19.55 2.53
N THR A 266 6.71 -20.61 2.58
CA THR A 266 5.30 -20.56 2.14
C THR A 266 4.49 -19.66 3.07
N VAL A 267 3.43 -19.05 2.55
CA VAL A 267 2.53 -18.16 3.28
C VAL A 267 1.10 -18.52 2.94
N ASP A 268 0.16 -18.22 3.84
CA ASP A 268 -1.24 -18.61 3.71
C ASP A 268 -2.05 -17.61 2.89
N ALA A 269 -1.66 -16.33 2.98
CA ALA A 269 -2.31 -15.26 2.26
C ALA A 269 -1.34 -14.13 1.89
N ALA A 270 -1.63 -13.44 0.81
CA ALA A 270 -0.88 -12.26 0.38
C ALA A 270 -1.81 -11.10 0.03
N VAL A 271 -1.48 -9.91 0.50
CA VAL A 271 -2.26 -8.68 0.27
C VAL A 271 -1.34 -7.60 -0.31
N PRO A 272 -0.98 -7.69 -1.60
CA PRO A 272 -0.16 -6.68 -2.25
C PRO A 272 -1.01 -5.43 -2.55
N VAL A 273 -0.56 -4.27 -2.07
CA VAL A 273 -1.28 -3.00 -2.19
C VAL A 273 -0.56 -2.10 -3.18
N TYR A 274 -1.27 -1.70 -4.25
CA TYR A 274 -0.79 -0.85 -5.35
C TYR A 274 0.63 -1.21 -5.84
N GLY A 275 0.90 -2.52 -5.97
CA GLY A 275 2.20 -3.04 -6.37
C GLY A 275 2.50 -2.86 -7.86
N VAL A 276 3.74 -3.12 -8.26
CA VAL A 276 4.09 -3.29 -9.68
C VAL A 276 4.09 -4.78 -9.97
N TYR A 277 3.18 -5.24 -10.84
CA TYR A 277 2.97 -6.68 -11.07
C TYR A 277 3.56 -7.20 -12.38
N ASP A 278 3.87 -6.29 -13.31
CA ASP A 278 4.60 -6.59 -14.56
C ASP A 278 5.64 -5.52 -14.84
N PHE A 279 6.92 -5.88 -14.89
CA PHE A 279 7.97 -4.95 -15.33
C PHE A 279 8.13 -4.90 -16.85
N LEU A 280 7.57 -5.87 -17.59
CA LEU A 280 7.90 -6.10 -18.99
C LEU A 280 6.93 -5.49 -20.01
N ASP A 281 5.74 -4.99 -19.60
CA ASP A 281 4.64 -4.58 -20.50
C ASP A 281 4.22 -5.67 -21.46
N ARG A 282 3.98 -6.87 -20.97
CA ARG A 282 3.74 -8.01 -21.85
C ARG A 282 2.54 -7.80 -22.78
N THR A 283 1.56 -7.01 -22.34
CA THR A 283 0.35 -6.72 -23.13
C THR A 283 0.47 -5.42 -23.95
N GLY A 284 1.49 -4.59 -23.69
CA GLY A 284 1.60 -3.24 -24.27
C GLY A 284 0.53 -2.26 -23.78
N GLU A 285 -0.27 -2.65 -22.78
CA GLU A 285 -1.39 -1.88 -22.27
C GLU A 285 -1.00 -0.96 -21.11
N MET A 286 0.24 -1.02 -20.63
CA MET A 286 0.75 -0.05 -19.67
C MET A 286 1.08 1.27 -20.40
N LYS A 287 0.02 2.04 -20.68
CA LYS A 287 0.01 3.22 -21.56
C LYS A 287 1.04 4.32 -21.20
N SER A 288 1.61 4.38 -19.99
CA SER A 288 2.50 5.49 -19.56
C SER A 288 3.53 5.12 -18.49
N GLY A 289 4.67 5.83 -18.48
CA GLY A 289 5.69 5.81 -17.40
C GLY A 289 6.66 4.62 -17.41
N GLN A 290 6.46 3.62 -18.27
CA GLN A 290 7.25 2.40 -18.19
C GLN A 290 8.70 2.55 -18.63
N ALA A 291 8.98 3.36 -19.65
CA ALA A 291 10.36 3.64 -20.05
C ALA A 291 11.14 4.34 -18.91
N GLU A 292 10.50 5.23 -18.16
CA GLU A 292 11.07 5.85 -16.95
C GLU A 292 11.29 4.84 -15.84
N VAL A 293 10.29 4.01 -15.56
CA VAL A 293 10.37 2.95 -14.55
C VAL A 293 11.50 1.99 -14.91
N GLU A 294 11.61 1.60 -16.18
CA GLU A 294 12.67 0.74 -16.68
C GLU A 294 14.05 1.41 -16.56
N ALA A 295 14.19 2.67 -16.96
CA ALA A 295 15.45 3.41 -16.82
C ALA A 295 15.84 3.59 -15.34
N PHE A 296 14.87 3.90 -14.48
CA PHE A 296 15.04 4.02 -13.03
C PHE A 296 15.50 2.69 -12.41
N LEU A 297 14.79 1.61 -12.71
CA LEU A 297 15.10 0.26 -12.23
C LEU A 297 16.45 -0.21 -12.75
N THR A 298 16.75 -0.05 -14.03
CA THR A 298 18.06 -0.35 -14.62
C THR A 298 19.17 0.38 -13.88
N LYS A 299 18.98 1.68 -13.61
CA LYS A 299 19.98 2.50 -12.95
C LYS A 299 20.16 2.13 -11.48
N LEU A 300 19.10 1.74 -10.77
CA LEU A 300 19.13 1.71 -9.30
C LEU A 300 18.75 0.39 -8.64
N ALA A 301 18.08 -0.54 -9.30
CA ALA A 301 17.53 -1.74 -8.65
C ALA A 301 17.81 -3.06 -9.40
N MET A 302 17.91 -3.04 -10.72
CA MET A 302 18.17 -4.21 -11.57
C MET A 302 19.67 -4.34 -11.89
N PRO A 303 20.17 -5.55 -12.18
CA PRO A 303 21.59 -5.75 -12.52
C PRO A 303 22.00 -5.10 -13.85
N GLY A 304 21.05 -4.87 -14.75
CA GLY A 304 21.27 -4.23 -16.03
C GLY A 304 19.96 -3.99 -16.79
N PRO A 305 20.05 -3.44 -18.02
CA PRO A 305 18.88 -3.12 -18.83
C PRO A 305 18.14 -4.38 -19.26
N ARG A 306 16.83 -4.25 -19.49
CA ARG A 306 15.93 -5.35 -19.84
C ARG A 306 16.32 -6.03 -21.14
N GLU A 307 16.83 -5.28 -22.12
CA GLU A 307 17.24 -5.79 -23.42
C GLU A 307 18.32 -6.88 -23.31
N THR A 308 19.23 -6.76 -22.33
CA THR A 308 20.32 -7.72 -22.12
C THR A 308 20.07 -8.69 -20.96
N HIS A 309 19.04 -8.45 -20.14
CA HIS A 309 18.73 -9.23 -18.94
C HIS A 309 17.26 -9.71 -18.91
N LYS A 310 16.64 -9.95 -20.06
CA LYS A 310 15.19 -10.19 -20.18
C LYS A 310 14.67 -11.29 -19.24
N ASP A 311 15.38 -12.42 -19.14
CA ASP A 311 14.98 -13.53 -18.28
C ASP A 311 15.05 -13.16 -16.79
N PHE A 312 16.03 -12.35 -16.40
CA PHE A 312 16.15 -11.85 -15.04
C PHE A 312 14.98 -10.92 -14.69
N TRP A 313 14.66 -9.98 -15.59
CA TRP A 313 13.50 -9.10 -15.42
C TRP A 313 12.18 -9.86 -15.36
N ASN A 314 12.06 -10.93 -16.16
CA ASN A 314 10.93 -11.87 -16.11
C ASN A 314 10.81 -12.56 -14.74
N LYS A 315 11.92 -13.06 -14.19
CA LYS A 315 11.96 -13.68 -12.86
C LYS A 315 11.59 -12.71 -11.74
N MET A 316 11.95 -11.43 -11.86
CA MET A 316 11.62 -10.39 -10.88
C MET A 316 10.19 -9.87 -11.00
N THR A 317 9.39 -10.39 -11.93
CA THR A 317 8.03 -9.93 -12.17
C THR A 317 7.00 -10.90 -11.55
N PRO A 318 6.07 -10.46 -10.67
CA PRO A 318 5.02 -11.33 -10.14
C PRO A 318 4.22 -12.07 -11.21
N LEU A 319 3.79 -11.38 -12.27
CA LEU A 319 3.06 -11.98 -13.39
C LEU A 319 3.82 -13.16 -14.05
N GLY A 320 5.15 -13.17 -14.02
CA GLY A 320 5.98 -14.23 -14.59
C GLY A 320 6.11 -15.47 -13.70
N ASN A 321 5.59 -15.43 -12.47
CA ASN A 321 5.73 -16.48 -11.46
C ASN A 321 4.37 -17.04 -11.00
N ILE A 322 3.28 -16.76 -11.70
CA ILE A 322 1.95 -17.31 -11.36
C ILE A 322 1.95 -18.83 -11.48
N HIS A 323 1.39 -19.52 -10.49
CA HIS A 323 1.24 -20.98 -10.46
C HIS A 323 -0.04 -21.38 -9.71
N ALA A 324 -0.47 -22.64 -9.90
CA ALA A 324 -1.77 -23.11 -9.40
C ALA A 324 -1.88 -23.15 -7.87
N ASP A 325 -0.74 -23.33 -7.21
CA ASP A 325 -0.65 -23.39 -5.75
C ASP A 325 -0.31 -22.01 -5.12
N ALA A 326 -0.51 -20.91 -5.85
CA ALA A 326 -0.35 -19.56 -5.32
C ALA A 326 -1.30 -19.37 -4.11
N PRO A 327 -0.88 -18.71 -3.02
CA PRO A 327 -1.73 -18.56 -1.84
C PRO A 327 -2.93 -17.64 -2.13
N ALA A 328 -3.91 -17.65 -1.23
CA ALA A 328 -5.04 -16.74 -1.33
C ALA A 328 -4.54 -15.29 -1.41
N MET A 329 -5.00 -14.54 -2.42
CA MET A 329 -4.44 -13.22 -2.70
C MET A 329 -5.53 -12.16 -2.77
N PHE A 330 -5.31 -11.05 -2.06
CA PHE A 330 -6.17 -9.87 -2.13
C PHE A 330 -5.41 -8.66 -2.67
N VAL A 331 -5.62 -8.36 -3.95
CA VAL A 331 -5.00 -7.24 -4.65
C VAL A 331 -5.85 -5.98 -4.50
N MET A 332 -5.24 -4.87 -4.11
CA MET A 332 -5.93 -3.58 -3.97
C MET A 332 -5.17 -2.49 -4.72
N HIS A 333 -5.81 -1.77 -5.64
CA HIS A 333 -5.11 -0.79 -6.46
C HIS A 333 -5.94 0.48 -6.70
N GLY A 334 -5.29 1.63 -6.66
CA GLY A 334 -5.92 2.91 -6.99
C GLY A 334 -6.15 3.05 -8.50
N ARG A 335 -7.38 3.37 -8.93
CA ARG A 335 -7.69 3.55 -10.37
C ARG A 335 -6.82 4.63 -11.01
N HIS A 336 -6.48 5.66 -10.25
CA HIS A 336 -5.78 6.86 -10.73
C HIS A 336 -4.33 6.91 -10.24
N ASP A 337 -3.77 5.74 -9.92
CA ASP A 337 -2.38 5.59 -9.53
C ASP A 337 -1.44 6.08 -10.63
N ALA A 338 -0.72 7.15 -10.32
CA ALA A 338 0.21 7.81 -11.23
C ALA A 338 1.57 7.13 -11.27
N LEU A 339 1.94 6.32 -10.27
CA LEU A 339 3.29 5.74 -10.14
C LEU A 339 3.33 4.26 -10.54
N ALA A 340 2.28 3.51 -10.23
CA ALA A 340 2.13 2.10 -10.60
C ALA A 340 0.85 1.92 -11.41
N ALA A 341 0.99 1.51 -12.68
CA ALA A 341 -0.13 1.43 -13.60
C ALA A 341 -1.22 0.47 -13.10
N PHE A 342 -2.43 0.99 -12.86
CA PHE A 342 -3.60 0.21 -12.45
C PHE A 342 -3.87 -1.00 -13.37
N LYS A 343 -3.73 -0.80 -14.68
CA LYS A 343 -3.93 -1.86 -15.69
C LYS A 343 -3.03 -3.08 -15.46
N GLY A 344 -1.82 -2.88 -14.94
CA GLY A 344 -0.91 -3.97 -14.57
C GLY A 344 -1.47 -4.86 -13.45
N ALA A 345 -2.23 -4.29 -12.52
CA ALA A 345 -2.92 -5.05 -11.48
C ALA A 345 -4.12 -5.83 -12.04
N GLU A 346 -4.89 -5.24 -12.95
CA GLU A 346 -5.99 -5.93 -13.63
C GLU A 346 -5.49 -7.18 -14.37
N ILE A 347 -4.45 -7.00 -15.20
CA ILE A 347 -3.83 -8.11 -15.97
C ILE A 347 -3.32 -9.20 -15.03
N PHE A 348 -2.64 -8.82 -13.95
CA PHE A 348 -2.11 -9.76 -12.98
C PHE A 348 -3.21 -10.56 -12.28
N VAL A 349 -4.27 -9.91 -11.85
CA VAL A 349 -5.41 -10.56 -11.18
C VAL A 349 -6.14 -11.51 -12.13
N GLU A 350 -6.39 -11.08 -13.37
CA GLU A 350 -7.02 -11.92 -14.39
C GLU A 350 -6.20 -13.18 -14.63
N ALA A 351 -4.89 -13.03 -14.90
CA ALA A 351 -3.99 -14.16 -15.09
C ALA A 351 -3.89 -15.07 -13.85
N LEU A 352 -3.92 -14.50 -12.65
CA LEU A 352 -3.84 -15.28 -11.41
C LEU A 352 -5.12 -16.08 -11.16
N ARG A 353 -6.29 -15.50 -11.46
CA ARG A 353 -7.59 -16.20 -11.35
C ARG A 353 -7.73 -17.38 -12.28
N ASP A 354 -7.13 -17.29 -13.47
CA ASP A 354 -7.18 -18.37 -14.46
C ASP A 354 -6.35 -19.60 -14.04
N VAL A 355 -5.38 -19.43 -13.14
CA VAL A 355 -4.40 -20.47 -12.78
C VAL A 355 -4.54 -20.94 -11.33
N SER A 356 -4.74 -20.02 -10.39
CA SER A 356 -4.74 -20.30 -8.95
C SER A 356 -5.94 -21.15 -8.53
N LYS A 357 -5.71 -22.12 -7.64
CA LYS A 357 -6.77 -22.89 -6.96
C LYS A 357 -7.33 -22.15 -5.75
N ASN A 358 -6.62 -21.15 -5.25
CA ASN A 358 -6.98 -20.39 -4.05
C ASN A 358 -7.70 -19.08 -4.42
N GLU A 359 -8.41 -18.49 -3.46
CA GLU A 359 -9.19 -17.28 -3.67
C GLU A 359 -8.33 -16.09 -4.13
N VAL A 360 -8.79 -15.40 -5.18
CA VAL A 360 -8.15 -14.18 -5.70
C VAL A 360 -9.17 -13.02 -5.70
N LEU A 361 -9.04 -12.16 -4.70
CA LEU A 361 -9.85 -10.96 -4.55
C LEU A 361 -9.15 -9.75 -5.18
N PHE A 362 -9.92 -8.89 -5.83
CA PHE A 362 -9.40 -7.64 -6.40
C PHE A 362 -10.34 -6.48 -6.13
N VAL A 363 -9.77 -5.40 -5.61
CA VAL A 363 -10.50 -4.16 -5.37
C VAL A 363 -9.83 -2.99 -6.07
N GLN A 364 -10.61 -2.37 -6.94
CA GLN A 364 -10.32 -1.05 -7.48
C GLN A 364 -10.78 0.03 -6.50
N ILE A 365 -9.83 0.83 -6.01
CA ILE A 365 -10.14 2.05 -5.26
C ILE A 365 -10.43 3.15 -6.28
N THR A 366 -11.71 3.44 -6.53
CA THR A 366 -12.16 4.33 -7.61
C THR A 366 -11.48 5.69 -7.60
N SER A 367 -11.29 6.28 -6.42
CA SER A 367 -10.60 7.58 -6.24
C SER A 367 -9.16 7.43 -5.72
N GLY A 368 -8.63 6.21 -5.69
CA GLY A 368 -7.32 5.93 -5.13
C GLY A 368 -6.21 6.45 -6.04
N GLN A 369 -5.36 7.28 -5.46
CA GLN A 369 -4.02 7.61 -5.97
C GLN A 369 -3.02 6.62 -5.35
N HIS A 370 -1.77 6.57 -5.84
CA HIS A 370 -0.69 5.85 -5.19
C HIS A 370 -0.58 6.25 -3.71
N ALA A 371 -0.31 5.30 -2.82
CA ALA A 371 -0.15 5.55 -1.38
C ALA A 371 -1.37 6.25 -0.72
N TYR A 372 -2.59 5.93 -1.15
CA TYR A 372 -3.83 6.44 -0.57
C TYR A 372 -4.02 6.11 0.92
N ASP A 373 -3.25 5.14 1.43
CA ASP A 373 -3.24 4.62 2.79
C ASP A 373 -2.07 5.16 3.64
N ALA A 374 -1.24 6.06 3.10
CA ALA A 374 -0.05 6.59 3.76
C ALA A 374 -0.34 7.29 5.09
N VAL A 375 -1.56 7.80 5.26
CA VAL A 375 -2.07 8.38 6.50
C VAL A 375 -3.44 7.78 6.81
N ASN A 376 -3.94 7.98 8.02
CA ASN A 376 -5.27 7.54 8.43
C ASN A 376 -6.40 8.43 7.88
N ALA A 377 -6.29 8.84 6.61
CA ALA A 377 -7.34 9.54 5.86
C ALA A 377 -8.27 8.54 5.17
N PRO A 378 -9.47 8.92 4.72
CA PRO A 378 -10.24 8.08 3.82
C PRO A 378 -9.45 7.80 2.52
N PRO A 379 -9.35 6.53 2.06
CA PRO A 379 -10.15 5.37 2.46
C PRO A 379 -9.49 4.42 3.50
N THR A 380 -8.35 4.77 4.10
CA THR A 380 -7.52 3.91 4.96
C THR A 380 -8.28 3.07 5.99
N PRO A 381 -9.25 3.59 6.77
CA PRO A 381 -9.96 2.75 7.73
C PRO A 381 -10.74 1.60 7.09
N ALA A 382 -11.34 1.84 5.93
CA ALA A 382 -12.07 0.80 5.19
C ALA A 382 -11.09 -0.17 4.53
N HIS A 383 -9.95 0.33 4.02
CA HIS A 383 -8.88 -0.49 3.47
C HIS A 383 -8.35 -1.48 4.52
N VAL A 384 -7.99 -0.99 5.70
CA VAL A 384 -7.49 -1.80 6.81
C VAL A 384 -8.50 -2.87 7.25
N ARG A 385 -9.79 -2.53 7.33
CA ARG A 385 -10.85 -3.49 7.66
C ARG A 385 -11.05 -4.55 6.58
N ALA A 386 -10.95 -4.18 5.30
CA ALA A 386 -11.06 -5.14 4.21
C ALA A 386 -9.93 -6.18 4.29
N ILE A 387 -8.71 -5.74 4.60
CA ILE A 387 -7.57 -6.64 4.83
C ILE A 387 -7.83 -7.57 6.02
N GLU A 388 -8.24 -7.03 7.17
CA GLU A 388 -8.61 -7.83 8.36
C GLU A 388 -9.64 -8.91 8.00
N ARG A 389 -10.74 -8.53 7.32
CA ARG A 389 -11.84 -9.43 6.96
C ARG A 389 -11.36 -10.55 6.03
N PHE A 390 -10.60 -10.20 5.00
CA PHE A 390 -10.05 -11.18 4.06
C PHE A 390 -9.16 -12.18 4.81
N LEU A 391 -8.21 -11.69 5.59
CA LEU A 391 -7.25 -12.54 6.28
C LEU A 391 -7.91 -13.43 7.35
N ASN A 392 -8.89 -12.90 8.09
CA ASN A 392 -9.66 -13.70 9.05
C ASN A 392 -10.51 -14.78 8.36
N LYS A 393 -11.08 -14.49 7.18
CA LYS A 393 -11.80 -15.48 6.37
C LYS A 393 -10.87 -16.64 5.98
N ILE A 394 -9.72 -16.34 5.37
CA ILE A 394 -8.74 -17.37 4.96
C ILE A 394 -8.25 -18.19 6.16
N ARG A 395 -8.03 -17.54 7.31
CA ARG A 395 -7.68 -18.25 8.55
C ARG A 395 -8.77 -19.21 9.01
N ALA A 396 -10.03 -18.77 9.01
CA ALA A 396 -11.16 -19.60 9.42
C ALA A 396 -11.32 -20.82 8.50
N GLU A 397 -11.16 -20.64 7.18
CA GLU A 397 -11.21 -21.73 6.20
C GLU A 397 -10.10 -22.77 6.44
N LYS A 398 -8.86 -22.31 6.69
CA LYS A 398 -7.74 -23.20 7.00
C LYS A 398 -7.95 -23.99 8.30
N LEU A 399 -8.41 -23.33 9.36
CA LEU A 399 -8.72 -23.99 10.64
C LEU A 399 -9.87 -25.00 10.51
N GLY A 400 -10.87 -24.68 9.68
CA GLY A 400 -11.98 -25.59 9.37
C GLY A 400 -11.51 -26.86 8.66
N GLN A 401 -10.65 -26.72 7.64
CA GLN A 401 -10.06 -27.86 6.92
C GLN A 401 -9.24 -28.77 7.85
N ALA A 402 -8.44 -28.19 8.75
CA ALA A 402 -7.63 -28.96 9.71
C ALA A 402 -8.47 -29.72 10.76
N SER A 403 -9.75 -29.42 10.92
CA SER A 403 -10.66 -30.11 11.86
C SER A 403 -11.44 -31.28 11.23
N THR A 404 -11.38 -31.41 9.90
CA THR A 404 -12.09 -32.45 9.14
C THR A 404 -11.18 -33.60 8.67
N ASP A 405 -9.87 -33.43 8.79
CA ASP A 405 -8.83 -34.45 8.56
C ASP A 405 -8.42 -35.10 9.90
#